data_AF-A0A1H3KPD6-F1
#
_entry.id   AF-A0A1H3KPD6-F1
#
_cell.length_a   1.000
_cell.length_b   1.000
_cell.length_c   1.000
_cell.angle_alpha   90.00
_cell.angle_beta   90.00
_cell.angle_gamma   90.00
#
_symmetry.space_group_name_H-M   'P 1'
#
loop_
_entity.id
_entity.type
_entity.pdbx_description
1 polymer ?
#
loop_
_entity_poly.entity_id
_entity_poly.type
_entity_poly.pdbx_seq_one_letter_code
_entity_poly.pdbx_strand_id
1 'polypeptide(L)'
;MPPDPDSGPNGPNRADAMNADCSASDPPGAAPERSVPDDRHRWRLPARVALLVLVVSILPVPGSGTGDGGSEAFPVLFGLDPFVASHLLGYAILAVCCLRALEAGGTAFSERSRLRVLAAAVFLSAGYGALVELLQVPLPWRSGGAIDAGVNAVGAFLGVAVYLAGRWRNRSR
;
A
#
# COMPACT_ATOMS: atom_id res chain seq x y z
N MET A 1 -59.38 19.55 80.56
CA MET A 1 -58.32 20.40 81.15
C MET A 1 -57.02 20.00 80.45
N PRO A 2 -56.27 20.94 79.84
CA PRO A 2 -54.93 20.70 79.27
C PRO A 2 -53.87 20.59 80.40
N PRO A 3 -52.55 20.43 80.17
CA PRO A 3 -51.74 20.45 78.92
C PRO A 3 -51.07 19.06 78.62
N ASP A 4 -49.89 18.83 78.00
CA ASP A 4 -48.70 19.59 77.52
C ASP A 4 -48.09 18.91 76.24
N PRO A 5 -47.01 19.42 75.58
CA PRO A 5 -46.70 19.15 74.17
C PRO A 5 -45.33 18.45 73.88
N ASP A 6 -44.83 18.66 72.66
CA ASP A 6 -43.46 18.50 72.14
C ASP A 6 -42.81 17.11 72.04
N SER A 7 -42.74 16.61 70.79
CA SER A 7 -41.50 16.07 70.22
C SER A 7 -41.57 15.99 68.69
N GLY A 8 -40.93 16.95 68.00
CA GLY A 8 -40.42 16.74 66.64
C GLY A 8 -38.98 16.17 66.66
N PRO A 9 -38.22 16.22 65.55
CA PRO A 9 -38.58 16.74 64.23
C PRO A 9 -38.11 15.87 63.02
N ASN A 10 -38.32 16.39 61.80
CA ASN A 10 -37.53 16.15 60.58
C ASN A 10 -37.48 14.75 59.89
N GLY A 11 -38.11 14.68 58.70
CA GLY A 11 -37.54 14.01 57.52
C GLY A 11 -38.45 12.96 56.84
N PRO A 12 -38.21 12.65 55.54
CA PRO A 12 -37.27 13.26 54.59
C PRO A 12 -37.94 14.32 53.67
N ASN A 13 -37.16 14.93 52.77
CA ASN A 13 -37.62 15.99 51.88
C ASN A 13 -38.42 15.47 50.67
N ARG A 14 -39.28 16.33 50.12
CA ARG A 14 -40.05 16.10 48.88
C ARG A 14 -39.19 16.17 47.59
N ALA A 15 -37.90 15.85 47.69
CA ALA A 15 -36.91 15.96 46.61
C ALA A 15 -36.56 14.60 45.98
N ASP A 16 -36.65 13.51 46.74
CA ASP A 16 -36.14 12.18 46.33
C ASP A 16 -37.07 11.44 45.34
N ALA A 17 -38.19 12.06 44.94
CA ALA A 17 -39.23 11.48 44.07
C ALA A 17 -39.02 11.74 42.56
N MET A 18 -37.84 12.20 42.14
CA MET A 18 -37.55 12.56 40.73
C MET A 18 -36.43 11.76 40.05
N ASN A 19 -35.75 10.85 40.74
CA ASN A 19 -34.71 9.97 40.16
C ASN A 19 -35.22 8.57 39.79
N ALA A 20 -36.49 8.47 39.37
CA ALA A 20 -37.15 7.22 39.01
C ALA A 20 -37.38 7.05 37.50
N ASP A 21 -36.40 7.43 36.66
CA ASP A 21 -36.34 7.04 35.24
C ASP A 21 -34.95 7.28 34.62
N CYS A 22 -33.98 6.38 34.90
CA CYS A 22 -32.67 6.38 34.22
C CYS A 22 -31.86 5.06 34.39
N SER A 23 -32.53 3.90 34.44
CA SER A 23 -31.84 2.58 34.49
C SER A 23 -31.75 1.93 33.11
N ALA A 24 -30.63 2.19 32.44
CA ALA A 24 -30.01 1.35 31.40
C ALA A 24 -30.95 0.62 30.41
N SER A 25 -31.49 1.35 29.43
CA SER A 25 -31.83 0.75 28.14
C SER A 25 -30.55 0.41 27.39
N ASP A 26 -30.24 -0.88 27.20
CA ASP A 26 -29.19 -1.30 26.26
C ASP A 26 -29.50 -0.74 24.85
N PRO A 27 -28.57 -0.05 24.17
CA PRO A 27 -28.85 0.56 22.87
C PRO A 27 -28.98 -0.51 21.77
N PRO A 28 -30.18 -0.72 21.18
CA PRO A 28 -30.37 -1.75 20.16
C PRO A 28 -29.70 -1.29 18.85
N GLY A 29 -28.59 -1.94 18.49
CA GLY A 29 -27.89 -1.66 17.24
C GLY A 29 -26.63 -0.82 17.38
N ALA A 30 -25.75 -1.17 18.33
CA ALA A 30 -24.32 -1.03 18.10
C ALA A 30 -23.96 -1.85 16.84
N ALA A 31 -24.03 -1.22 15.66
CA ALA A 31 -23.73 -1.85 14.39
C ALA A 31 -22.31 -2.45 14.45
N PRO A 32 -22.07 -3.65 13.87
CA PRO A 32 -20.77 -4.28 13.95
C PRO A 32 -19.71 -3.32 13.41
N GLU A 33 -18.81 -2.90 14.30
CA GLU A 33 -17.73 -1.98 13.98
C GLU A 33 -16.98 -2.58 12.79
N ARG A 34 -17.07 -1.90 11.63
CA ARG A 34 -16.43 -2.40 10.42
C ARG A 34 -14.93 -2.31 10.64
N SER A 35 -14.34 -3.43 11.04
CA SER A 35 -12.90 -3.56 11.23
C SER A 35 -12.20 -2.98 10.00
N VAL A 36 -11.53 -1.84 10.20
CA VAL A 36 -10.84 -1.13 9.12
C VAL A 36 -9.87 -2.13 8.51
N PRO A 37 -10.04 -2.54 7.23
CA PRO A 37 -9.30 -3.67 6.69
C PRO A 37 -7.81 -3.36 6.75
N ASP A 38 -7.04 -4.13 7.53
CA ASP A 38 -5.68 -3.76 7.93
C ASP A 38 -4.84 -3.31 6.73
N ASP A 39 -4.65 -1.99 6.64
CA ASP A 39 -3.90 -1.31 5.59
C ASP A 39 -2.50 -1.91 5.46
N ARG A 40 -1.89 -2.33 6.59
CA ARG A 40 -0.57 -2.96 6.60
C ARG A 40 -0.59 -4.25 5.78
N HIS A 41 -1.64 -5.06 5.90
CA HIS A 41 -1.73 -6.37 5.24
C HIS A 41 -1.67 -6.27 3.70
N ARG A 42 -2.40 -5.32 3.09
CA ARG A 42 -2.38 -5.15 1.63
C ARG A 42 -1.05 -4.62 1.08
N TRP A 43 -0.30 -3.84 1.87
CA TRP A 43 1.03 -3.36 1.48
C TRP A 43 2.17 -4.37 1.72
N ARG A 44 1.95 -5.50 2.42
CA ARG A 44 3.00 -6.52 2.66
C ARG A 44 3.64 -7.05 1.39
N LEU A 45 2.87 -7.23 0.31
CA LEU A 45 3.37 -7.76 -0.96
C LEU A 45 4.25 -6.75 -1.72
N PRO A 46 3.77 -5.54 -2.09
CA PRO A 46 4.64 -4.55 -2.74
C PRO A 46 5.86 -4.17 -1.88
N ALA A 47 5.74 -4.09 -0.54
CA ALA A 47 6.89 -3.85 0.32
C ALA A 47 7.97 -4.95 0.24
N ARG A 48 7.57 -6.23 0.15
CA ARG A 48 8.49 -7.36 -0.07
C ARG A 48 9.14 -7.34 -1.45
N VAL A 49 8.39 -6.99 -2.49
CA VAL A 49 8.94 -6.87 -3.86
C VAL A 49 9.92 -5.70 -3.95
N ALA A 50 9.57 -4.54 -3.39
CA ALA A 50 10.44 -3.38 -3.31
C ALA A 50 11.76 -3.71 -2.58
N LEU A 51 11.68 -4.34 -1.40
CA LEU A 51 12.86 -4.79 -0.65
C LEU A 51 13.73 -5.78 -1.45
N LEU A 52 13.11 -6.72 -2.18
CA LEU A 52 13.84 -7.66 -3.03
C LEU A 52 14.58 -6.94 -4.17
N VAL A 53 13.91 -6.01 -4.85
CA VAL A 53 14.53 -5.17 -5.90
C VAL A 53 15.71 -4.38 -5.34
N LEU A 54 15.53 -3.67 -4.21
CA LEU A 54 16.59 -2.90 -3.56
C LEU A 54 17.83 -3.74 -3.21
N VAL A 55 17.63 -4.93 -2.64
CA VAL A 55 18.73 -5.85 -2.31
C VAL A 55 19.46 -6.31 -3.58
N VAL A 56 18.73 -6.70 -4.63
CA VAL A 56 19.32 -7.13 -5.91
C VAL A 56 20.03 -5.99 -6.64
N SER A 57 19.57 -4.74 -6.51
CA SER A 57 20.18 -3.55 -7.13
C SER A 57 21.45 -3.08 -6.40
N ILE A 58 21.55 -3.24 -5.07
CA ILE A 58 22.74 -2.85 -4.28
C ILE A 58 23.87 -3.89 -4.37
N LEU A 59 23.53 -5.18 -4.34
CA LEU A 59 24.53 -6.26 -4.33
C LEU A 59 25.47 -6.19 -5.56
N PRO A 60 26.76 -6.53 -5.40
CA PRO A 60 27.70 -6.62 -6.52
C PRO A 60 27.34 -7.78 -7.43
N VAL A 61 27.50 -7.60 -8.74
CA VAL A 61 27.28 -8.67 -9.73
C VAL A 61 28.61 -9.42 -9.92
N PRO A 62 28.67 -10.75 -9.73
CA PRO A 62 29.89 -11.51 -10.00
C PRO A 62 30.35 -11.31 -11.44
N GLY A 63 31.56 -10.77 -11.62
CA GLY A 63 32.11 -10.41 -12.93
C GLY A 63 32.10 -8.93 -13.28
N SER A 64 31.41 -8.05 -12.53
CA SER A 64 31.38 -6.59 -12.78
C SER A 64 32.66 -5.85 -12.38
N GLY A 65 33.82 -6.47 -12.58
CA GLY A 65 35.12 -5.83 -12.45
C GLY A 65 35.49 -5.13 -13.75
N THR A 66 35.93 -3.87 -13.65
CA THR A 66 36.37 -3.01 -14.76
C THR A 66 35.38 -2.77 -15.92
N GLY A 67 34.72 -1.62 -15.87
CA GLY A 67 34.43 -0.82 -17.07
C GLY A 67 33.09 -1.06 -17.76
N ASP A 68 32.86 -2.28 -18.26
CA ASP A 68 31.70 -2.54 -19.12
C ASP A 68 30.43 -2.92 -18.35
N GLY A 69 29.35 -2.17 -18.58
CA GLY A 69 28.02 -2.41 -18.01
C GLY A 69 27.23 -3.55 -18.68
N GLY A 70 27.87 -4.36 -19.51
CA GLY A 70 27.24 -5.47 -20.23
C GLY A 70 27.15 -6.74 -19.37
N SER A 71 25.99 -7.41 -19.40
CA SER A 71 25.81 -8.71 -18.73
C SER A 71 26.41 -9.88 -19.53
N GLU A 72 27.70 -9.81 -19.87
CA GLU A 72 28.45 -10.80 -20.69
C GLU A 72 28.31 -12.25 -20.20
N ALA A 73 28.03 -12.44 -18.90
CA ALA A 73 27.83 -13.76 -18.28
C ALA A 73 26.46 -14.42 -18.56
N PHE A 74 25.50 -13.73 -19.19
CA PHE A 74 24.12 -14.21 -19.34
C PHE A 74 23.61 -14.09 -20.79
N PRO A 75 22.87 -15.10 -21.31
CA PRO A 75 22.38 -15.09 -22.68
C PRO A 75 21.31 -14.02 -22.89
N VAL A 76 21.49 -13.22 -23.95
CA VAL A 76 20.58 -12.15 -24.40
C VAL A 76 19.19 -12.74 -24.71
N LEU A 77 18.18 -12.41 -23.88
CA LEU A 77 16.86 -13.03 -23.96
C LEU A 77 15.95 -12.24 -24.90
N PHE A 78 15.50 -12.84 -26.00
CA PHE A 78 14.69 -12.19 -27.05
C PHE A 78 15.34 -10.93 -27.67
N GLY A 79 16.68 -10.82 -27.64
CA GLY A 79 17.40 -9.64 -28.10
C GLY A 79 17.47 -8.50 -27.07
N LEU A 80 16.91 -8.68 -25.86
CA LEU A 80 17.11 -7.77 -24.73
C LEU A 80 18.30 -8.21 -23.90
N ASP A 81 19.13 -7.24 -23.52
CA ASP A 81 20.16 -7.42 -22.50
C ASP A 81 19.51 -7.91 -21.16
N PRO A 82 20.11 -8.88 -20.45
CA PRO A 82 19.58 -9.41 -19.20
C PRO A 82 19.36 -8.38 -18.08
N PHE A 83 20.21 -7.35 -17.98
CA PHE A 83 20.04 -6.25 -17.02
C PHE A 83 18.80 -5.42 -17.39
N VAL A 84 18.62 -5.00 -18.65
CA VAL A 84 17.41 -4.30 -19.13
C VAL A 84 16.16 -5.15 -18.90
N ALA A 85 16.21 -6.44 -19.21
CA ALA A 85 15.09 -7.36 -18.99
C ALA A 85 14.71 -7.50 -17.51
N SER A 86 15.70 -7.53 -16.61
CA SER A 86 15.47 -7.60 -15.15
C SER A 86 14.80 -6.33 -14.59
N HIS A 87 15.18 -5.14 -15.08
CA HIS A 87 14.57 -3.87 -14.69
C HIS A 87 13.13 -3.78 -15.19
N LEU A 88 12.89 -4.08 -16.48
CA LEU A 88 11.54 -4.16 -17.04
C LEU A 88 10.62 -5.10 -16.23
N LEU A 89 11.10 -6.30 -15.89
CA LEU A 89 10.32 -7.29 -15.14
C LEU A 89 10.11 -6.89 -13.67
N GLY A 90 11.15 -6.41 -12.99
CA GLY A 90 11.08 -6.02 -11.57
C GLY A 90 10.08 -4.90 -11.33
N TYR A 91 10.17 -3.81 -12.10
CA TYR A 91 9.28 -2.66 -11.95
C TYR A 91 7.87 -2.91 -12.52
N ALA A 92 7.71 -3.85 -13.47
CA ALA A 92 6.40 -4.37 -13.86
C ALA A 92 5.71 -5.11 -12.71
N ILE A 93 6.41 -6.05 -12.04
CA ILE A 93 5.86 -6.81 -10.91
C ILE A 93 5.54 -5.85 -9.75
N LEU A 94 6.44 -4.92 -9.42
CA LEU A 94 6.20 -3.91 -8.38
C LEU A 94 4.99 -3.03 -8.68
N ALA A 95 4.83 -2.55 -9.92
CA ALA A 95 3.66 -1.76 -10.32
C ALA A 95 2.36 -2.55 -10.22
N VAL A 96 2.34 -3.84 -10.59
CA VAL A 96 1.17 -4.71 -10.40
C VAL A 96 0.86 -4.95 -8.92
N CYS A 97 1.88 -5.10 -8.06
CA CYS A 97 1.69 -5.22 -6.62
C CYS A 97 1.13 -3.93 -6.00
N CYS A 98 1.66 -2.76 -6.37
CA CYS A 98 1.12 -1.46 -5.96
C CYS A 98 -0.31 -1.25 -6.46
N LEU A 99 -0.60 -1.56 -7.72
CA LEU A 99 -1.95 -1.48 -8.29
C LEU A 99 -2.95 -2.36 -7.52
N ARG A 100 -2.59 -3.60 -7.19
CA ARG A 100 -3.44 -4.49 -6.39
C ARG A 100 -3.63 -4.01 -4.95
N ALA A 101 -2.62 -3.40 -4.33
CA ALA A 101 -2.75 -2.80 -3.00
C ALA A 101 -3.65 -1.56 -3.00
N LEU A 102 -3.61 -0.75 -4.07
CA LEU A 102 -4.49 0.40 -4.26
C LEU A 102 -5.93 -0.01 -4.59
N GLU A 103 -6.14 -0.97 -5.50
CA GLU A 103 -7.48 -1.50 -5.81
C GLU A 103 -8.14 -2.16 -4.59
N ALA A 104 -7.37 -2.85 -3.74
CA ALA A 104 -7.88 -3.45 -2.50
C ALA A 104 -8.27 -2.43 -1.41
N GLY A 105 -7.96 -1.14 -1.59
CA GLY A 105 -8.29 -0.07 -0.65
C GLY A 105 -9.56 0.73 -0.97
N GLY A 106 -10.29 0.42 -2.05
CA GLY A 106 -11.43 1.23 -2.48
C GLY A 106 -12.56 0.45 -3.16
N THR A 107 -13.79 0.70 -2.72
CA THR A 107 -15.01 0.19 -3.36
C THR A 107 -15.42 1.05 -4.56
N ALA A 108 -15.67 0.42 -5.70
CA ALA A 108 -16.33 1.01 -6.89
C ALA A 108 -15.74 2.36 -7.39
N PHE A 109 -14.55 2.31 -8.01
CA PHE A 109 -13.93 3.50 -8.61
C PHE A 109 -14.70 4.02 -9.84
N SER A 110 -15.06 5.31 -9.82
CA SER A 110 -15.31 6.10 -11.04
C SER A 110 -14.10 6.03 -11.99
N GLU A 111 -14.30 6.17 -13.29
CA GLU A 111 -13.23 6.13 -14.29
C GLU A 111 -12.09 7.11 -13.99
N ARG A 112 -12.40 8.36 -13.59
CA ARG A 112 -11.40 9.35 -13.18
C ARG A 112 -10.60 8.90 -11.94
N SER A 113 -11.23 8.18 -11.02
CA SER A 113 -10.56 7.57 -9.87
C SER A 113 -9.71 6.37 -10.27
N ARG A 114 -10.16 5.57 -11.23
CA ARG A 114 -9.41 4.43 -11.78
C ARG A 114 -8.14 4.89 -12.51
N LEU A 115 -8.22 5.94 -13.33
CA LEU A 115 -7.05 6.56 -13.97
C LEU A 115 -6.04 7.05 -12.93
N ARG A 116 -6.50 7.66 -11.82
CA ARG A 116 -5.63 8.06 -10.70
C ARG A 116 -4.96 6.86 -10.02
N VAL A 117 -5.68 5.76 -9.80
CA VAL A 117 -5.14 4.51 -9.21
C VAL A 117 -4.07 3.87 -10.12
N LEU A 118 -4.32 3.83 -11.43
CA LEU A 118 -3.36 3.32 -12.42
C LEU A 118 -2.10 4.19 -12.49
N ALA A 119 -2.27 5.53 -12.56
CA ALA A 119 -1.15 6.47 -12.53
C ALA A 119 -0.35 6.37 -11.21
N ALA A 120 -1.03 6.29 -10.06
CA ALA A 120 -0.37 6.14 -8.76
C ALA A 120 0.47 4.85 -8.68
N ALA A 121 -0.02 3.73 -9.22
CA ALA A 121 0.75 2.49 -9.28
C ALA A 121 2.02 2.61 -10.13
N VAL A 122 1.96 3.31 -11.27
CA VAL A 122 3.14 3.60 -12.11
C VAL A 122 4.09 4.56 -11.39
N PHE A 123 3.60 5.69 -10.88
CA PHE A 123 4.43 6.69 -10.18
C PHE A 123 5.12 6.13 -8.94
N LEU A 124 4.45 5.27 -8.16
CA LEU A 124 5.07 4.59 -7.02
C LEU A 124 6.20 3.65 -7.45
N SER A 125 6.00 2.86 -8.51
CA SER A 125 7.01 1.91 -9.00
C SER A 125 8.19 2.63 -9.68
N ALA A 126 7.91 3.55 -10.60
CA ALA A 126 8.92 4.32 -11.32
C ALA A 126 9.69 5.29 -10.41
N GLY A 127 8.99 5.94 -9.46
CA GLY A 127 9.61 6.80 -8.45
C GLY A 127 10.48 6.00 -7.47
N TYR A 128 10.08 4.78 -7.09
CA TYR A 128 10.93 3.87 -6.35
C TYR A 128 12.18 3.49 -7.16
N GLY A 129 12.03 3.21 -8.46
CA GLY A 129 13.15 2.96 -9.35
C GLY A 129 14.15 4.12 -9.40
N ALA A 130 13.68 5.35 -9.63
CA ALA A 130 14.54 6.53 -9.62
C ALA A 130 15.28 6.74 -8.27
N LEU A 131 14.67 6.36 -7.14
CA LEU A 131 15.33 6.37 -5.83
C LEU A 131 16.40 5.27 -5.70
N VAL A 132 16.19 4.10 -6.31
CA VAL A 132 17.20 3.02 -6.36
C VAL A 132 18.40 3.45 -7.21
N GLU A 133 18.18 4.07 -8.38
CA GLU A 133 19.26 4.63 -9.21
C GLU A 133 20.11 5.64 -8.42
N LEU A 134 19.45 6.57 -7.71
CA LEU A 134 20.12 7.58 -6.88
C LEU A 134 20.93 6.97 -5.72
N LEU A 135 20.49 5.82 -5.19
CA LEU A 135 21.25 5.04 -4.19
C LEU A 135 22.41 4.24 -4.80
N GLN A 136 22.42 4.02 -6.12
CA GLN A 136 23.51 3.35 -6.84
C GLN A 136 24.61 4.30 -7.31
N VAL A 137 24.34 5.60 -7.52
CA VAL A 137 25.34 6.62 -7.87
C VAL A 137 26.63 6.60 -7.01
N PRO A 138 26.58 6.41 -5.67
CA PRO A 138 27.79 6.33 -4.84
C PRO A 138 28.46 4.93 -4.78
N LEU A 139 27.92 3.91 -5.46
CA LEU A 139 28.45 2.54 -5.40
C LEU A 139 29.42 2.28 -6.56
N PRO A 140 30.73 2.04 -6.33
CA PRO A 140 31.72 1.94 -7.41
C PRO A 140 31.61 0.69 -8.30
N TRP A 141 30.61 -0.19 -8.05
CA TRP A 141 30.25 -1.35 -8.87
C TRP A 141 28.85 -1.22 -9.51
N ARG A 142 28.24 -0.03 -9.51
CA ARG A 142 26.97 0.26 -10.20
C ARG A 142 27.01 1.64 -10.85
N SER A 143 26.43 1.75 -12.05
CA SER A 143 26.11 3.03 -12.68
C SER A 143 24.62 3.33 -12.47
N GLY A 144 24.29 4.23 -11.54
CA GLY A 144 22.92 4.74 -11.40
C GLY A 144 22.62 5.76 -12.49
N GLY A 145 21.57 5.55 -13.29
CA GLY A 145 21.40 6.28 -14.56
C GLY A 145 20.00 6.77 -14.88
N ALA A 146 19.93 7.88 -15.63
CA ALA A 146 18.66 8.42 -16.13
C ALA A 146 18.01 7.56 -17.22
N ILE A 147 18.81 6.77 -17.95
CA ILE A 147 18.34 5.77 -18.92
C ILE A 147 17.65 4.63 -18.17
N ASP A 148 18.27 4.16 -17.09
CA ASP A 148 17.84 3.04 -16.26
C ASP A 148 16.57 3.39 -15.49
N ALA A 149 16.49 4.60 -14.92
CA ALA A 149 15.24 5.18 -14.42
C ALA A 149 14.12 5.21 -15.50
N GLY A 150 14.48 5.42 -16.77
CA GLY A 150 13.57 5.32 -17.91
C GLY A 150 13.09 3.88 -18.18
N VAL A 151 14.00 2.90 -18.15
CA VAL A 151 13.66 1.46 -18.26
C VAL A 151 12.73 1.05 -17.11
N ASN A 152 12.99 1.52 -15.88
CA ASN A 152 12.17 1.28 -14.70
C ASN A 152 10.75 1.82 -14.88
N ALA A 153 10.60 3.01 -15.46
CA ALA A 153 9.31 3.59 -15.81
C ALA A 153 8.58 2.78 -16.90
N VAL A 154 9.27 2.36 -17.96
CA VAL A 154 8.69 1.51 -19.02
C VAL A 154 8.21 0.17 -18.45
N GLY A 155 8.99 -0.48 -17.59
CA GLY A 155 8.59 -1.69 -16.88
C GLY A 155 7.30 -1.48 -16.08
N ALA A 156 7.23 -0.41 -15.29
CA ALA A 156 6.03 -0.06 -14.52
C ALA A 156 4.78 0.14 -15.41
N PHE A 157 4.90 0.84 -16.54
CA PHE A 157 3.81 0.99 -17.51
C PHE A 157 3.38 -0.36 -18.12
N LEU A 158 4.34 -1.20 -18.55
CA LEU A 158 4.07 -2.51 -19.14
C LEU A 158 3.35 -3.45 -18.15
N GLY A 159 3.77 -3.49 -16.88
CA GLY A 159 3.10 -4.28 -15.85
C GLY A 159 1.64 -3.91 -15.67
N VAL A 160 1.33 -2.61 -15.62
CA VAL A 160 -0.06 -2.11 -15.54
C VAL A 160 -0.85 -2.43 -16.82
N ALA A 161 -0.26 -2.27 -18.00
CA ALA A 161 -0.91 -2.61 -19.28
C ALA A 161 -1.25 -4.11 -19.38
N VAL A 162 -0.32 -5.00 -19.01
CA VAL A 162 -0.54 -6.46 -18.99
C VAL A 162 -1.63 -6.85 -17.98
N TYR A 163 -1.65 -6.23 -16.80
CA TYR A 163 -2.72 -6.45 -15.82
C TYR A 163 -4.10 -6.04 -16.35
N LEU A 164 -4.19 -4.88 -17.02
CA LEU A 164 -5.42 -4.42 -17.67
C LEU A 164 -5.87 -5.35 -18.80
N ALA A 165 -4.96 -5.82 -19.65
CA ALA A 165 -5.26 -6.75 -20.74
C ALA A 165 -5.76 -8.11 -20.21
N GLY A 166 -5.12 -8.66 -19.17
CA GLY A 166 -5.58 -9.88 -18.50
C GLY A 166 -6.96 -9.72 -17.87
N ARG A 167 -7.22 -8.59 -17.19
CA ARG A 167 -8.53 -8.25 -16.61
C ARG A 167 -9.60 -7.94 -17.66
N TRP A 168 -9.23 -7.57 -18.88
CA TRP A 168 -10.16 -7.47 -20.00
C TRP A 168 -10.50 -8.87 -20.55
N ARG A 169 -9.50 -9.69 -20.86
CA ARG A 169 -9.70 -11.05 -21.39
C ARG A 169 -10.57 -11.93 -20.49
N ASN A 170 -10.42 -11.80 -19.17
CA ASN A 170 -11.19 -12.54 -18.17
C ASN A 170 -12.62 -11.97 -17.91
N ARG A 171 -13.06 -10.96 -18.66
CA ARG A 171 -14.45 -10.45 -18.68
C ARG A 171 -15.14 -10.65 -20.05
N SER A 172 -14.45 -11.28 -20.99
CA SER A 172 -14.94 -11.63 -22.34
C SER A 172 -14.95 -13.16 -22.54
N ARG A 173 -15.05 -13.88 -21.42
CA ARG A 173 -15.17 -15.33 -21.25
C ARG A 173 -16.16 -15.57 -20.11
#